data_AF-A0ABD1STG0-F1
#
_entry.id   AF-A0ABD1STG0-F1
#
_cell.length_a   1.000
_cell.length_b   1.000
_cell.length_c   1.000
_cell.angle_alpha   90.00
_cell.angle_beta   90.00
_cell.angle_gamma   90.00
#
_symmetry.space_group_name_H-M   'P 1'
#
loop_
_entity.id
_entity.type
_entity.pdbx_description
1 polymer ?
#
loop_
_entity_poly.entity_id
_entity_poly.type
_entity_poly.pdbx_seq_one_letter_code
_entity_poly.pdbx_strand_id
1 'polypeptide(L)'
;MASASLVFKSIDSTYSSLLLKHATQLFTFADKHRKSYSISIPEVKTYYNSTGYGDELLWAASWLYHATGEQSYFEYVTGENGEKFANWGSPTWFSWDNKLAGTQVLLSRVSFFGPKDVSNSDILQKYRKSAEAVMCGLLPESSTATSSRTDNGLIWVSEWNALQHPMASSFLALLYSDYMLTSRTTKLSCDGDTFTPSDLRKFAISQAEYVLGNNPMKMSYLVGYGDKYPEFVHHRGASIPADTTTGCKDGFKWLESDEPNPNVATGALVGGPFLNDTYHDLRNNSMQGEPSTYNSALIVGLLSGLVSTSSVVQSFT
;
A
#
# COMPACT_ATOMS: atom_id res chain seq x y z
N MET A 1 -6.75 12.91 3.02
CA MET A 1 -7.91 13.83 3.13
C MET A 1 -8.60 14.01 1.77
N ALA A 2 -7.90 14.41 0.71
CA ALA A 2 -8.48 14.50 -0.65
C ALA A 2 -9.08 13.16 -1.15
N SER A 3 -8.42 12.03 -0.91
CA SER A 3 -8.99 10.70 -1.22
C SER A 3 -10.29 10.42 -0.43
N ALA A 4 -10.32 10.78 0.85
CA ALA A 4 -11.50 10.59 1.70
C ALA A 4 -12.65 11.52 1.30
N SER A 5 -12.40 12.74 0.83
CA SER A 5 -13.46 13.63 0.37
C SER A 5 -14.23 13.05 -0.81
N LEU A 6 -13.58 12.24 -1.67
CA LEU A 6 -14.27 11.52 -2.74
C LEU A 6 -15.28 10.50 -2.20
N VAL A 7 -14.90 9.73 -1.17
CA VAL A 7 -15.79 8.73 -0.53
C VAL A 7 -17.01 9.40 0.09
N PHE A 8 -16.81 10.51 0.81
CA PHE A 8 -17.89 11.20 1.50
C PHE A 8 -18.71 12.12 0.58
N LYS A 9 -18.31 12.34 -0.68
CA LYS A 9 -18.92 13.33 -1.58
C LYS A 9 -20.44 13.20 -1.71
N SER A 10 -20.94 11.98 -1.86
CA SER A 10 -22.37 11.68 -2.02
C SER A 10 -23.10 11.39 -0.69
N ILE A 11 -22.35 11.09 0.37
CA ILE A 11 -22.91 10.67 1.67
C ILE A 11 -23.02 11.86 2.63
N ASP A 12 -21.98 12.69 2.69
CA ASP A 12 -21.90 13.89 3.51
C ASP A 12 -21.06 14.95 2.77
N SER A 13 -21.73 15.74 1.94
CA SER A 13 -21.09 16.76 1.13
C SER A 13 -20.42 17.85 1.97
N THR A 14 -20.96 18.15 3.15
CA THR A 14 -20.39 19.16 4.06
C THR A 14 -19.07 18.67 4.63
N TYR A 15 -19.01 17.42 5.09
CA TYR A 15 -17.78 16.82 5.56
C TYR A 15 -16.76 16.62 4.43
N SER A 16 -17.22 16.21 3.24
CA SER A 16 -16.38 16.12 2.03
C SER A 16 -15.71 17.46 1.70
N SER A 17 -16.47 18.56 1.70
CA SER A 17 -15.91 19.92 1.49
C SER A 17 -14.93 20.32 2.58
N LEU A 18 -15.19 19.96 3.85
CA LEU A 18 -14.27 20.23 4.97
C LEU A 18 -12.94 19.48 4.79
N LEU A 19 -12.99 18.20 4.43
CA LEU A 19 -11.82 17.38 4.15
C LEU A 19 -10.99 17.96 3.01
N LEU A 20 -11.66 18.38 1.93
CA LEU A 20 -10.98 18.93 0.75
C LEU A 20 -10.32 20.28 1.06
N LYS A 21 -11.01 21.17 1.79
CA LYS A 21 -10.43 22.44 2.27
C LYS A 21 -9.13 22.22 3.04
N HIS A 22 -9.13 21.29 3.99
CA HIS A 22 -7.93 20.99 4.77
C HIS A 22 -6.85 20.27 3.95
N ALA A 23 -7.22 19.42 2.98
CA ALA A 23 -6.27 18.81 2.06
C ALA A 23 -5.49 19.85 1.26
N THR A 24 -6.19 20.85 0.70
CA THR A 24 -5.57 21.97 -0.02
C THR A 24 -4.65 22.78 0.88
N GLN A 25 -5.09 23.13 2.10
CA GLN A 25 -4.27 23.86 3.07
C GLN A 25 -2.98 23.11 3.43
N LEU A 26 -3.07 21.80 3.70
CA LEU A 26 -1.92 20.97 4.05
C LEU A 26 -0.94 20.81 2.88
N PHE A 27 -1.46 20.65 1.65
CA PHE A 27 -0.60 20.61 0.46
C PHE A 27 0.14 21.94 0.25
N THR A 28 -0.57 23.07 0.33
CA THR A 28 0.07 24.40 0.23
C THR A 28 1.15 24.60 1.28
N PHE A 29 0.89 24.17 2.53
CA PHE A 29 1.89 24.21 3.59
C PHE A 29 3.12 23.33 3.27
N ALA A 30 2.91 22.07 2.89
CA ALA A 30 3.97 21.13 2.59
C ALA A 30 4.83 21.59 1.40
N ASP A 31 4.19 22.08 0.33
CA ASP A 31 4.89 22.53 -0.88
C ASP A 31 5.68 23.83 -0.66
N LYS A 32 5.16 24.72 0.19
CA LYS A 32 5.84 25.97 0.58
C LYS A 32 7.01 25.72 1.55
N HIS A 33 6.90 24.72 2.41
CA HIS A 33 7.86 24.42 3.47
C HIS A 33 8.48 23.03 3.30
N ARG A 34 9.21 22.85 2.20
CA ARG A 34 9.76 21.55 1.79
C ARG A 34 10.88 21.06 2.70
N LYS A 35 10.57 20.10 3.57
CA LYS A 35 11.53 19.44 4.47
C LYS A 35 10.97 18.11 4.96
N SER A 36 11.83 17.11 5.15
CA SER A 36 11.43 15.86 5.82
C SER A 36 11.01 16.14 7.26
N TYR A 37 9.85 15.63 7.64
CA TYR A 37 9.27 15.89 8.97
C TYR A 37 10.15 15.34 10.10
N SER A 38 10.86 14.22 9.87
CA SER A 38 11.77 13.60 10.84
C SER A 38 13.00 14.46 11.16
N ILE A 39 13.29 15.50 10.37
CA ILE A 39 14.32 16.50 10.72
C ILE A 39 13.77 17.51 11.73
N SER A 40 12.48 17.84 11.64
CA SER A 40 11.82 18.79 12.56
C SER A 40 11.37 18.13 13.85
N ILE A 41 11.10 16.81 13.83
CA ILE A 41 10.70 16.00 14.99
C ILE A 41 11.67 14.82 15.09
N PRO A 42 12.91 15.03 15.56
CA PRO A 42 13.95 14.00 15.55
C PRO A 42 13.62 12.76 16.38
N GLU A 43 12.72 12.87 17.36
CA GLU A 43 12.30 11.78 18.24
C GLU A 43 11.56 10.67 17.49
N VAL A 44 10.89 10.99 16.38
CA VAL A 44 10.18 9.98 15.56
C VAL A 44 11.11 9.23 14.63
N LYS A 45 12.35 9.72 14.42
CA LYS A 45 13.28 9.18 13.43
C LYS A 45 13.61 7.71 13.65
N THR A 46 13.67 7.26 14.89
CA THR A 46 13.95 5.85 15.20
C THR A 46 12.79 4.91 14.92
N TYR A 47 11.59 5.45 14.67
CA TYR A 47 10.37 4.67 14.43
C TYR A 47 9.88 4.82 12.99
N TYR A 48 9.78 6.05 12.51
CA TYR A 48 9.24 6.42 11.20
C TYR A 48 10.14 7.46 10.52
N ASN A 49 11.41 7.14 10.27
CA ASN A 49 12.26 8.07 9.53
C ASN A 49 11.76 8.31 8.10
N SER A 50 11.64 9.57 7.68
CA SER A 50 11.35 9.92 6.29
C SER A 50 12.60 9.75 5.41
N THR A 51 12.46 9.07 4.27
CA THR A 51 13.51 9.01 3.24
C THR A 51 13.44 10.20 2.27
N GLY A 52 12.27 10.83 2.15
CA GLY A 52 12.02 11.97 1.28
C GLY A 52 10.68 12.63 1.56
N TYR A 53 10.37 13.64 0.75
CA TYR A 53 9.05 14.29 0.71
C TYR A 53 8.55 14.52 -0.73
N GLY A 54 9.39 14.23 -1.74
CA GLY A 54 9.08 14.57 -3.13
C GLY A 54 7.96 13.70 -3.68
N ASP A 55 8.00 12.41 -3.35
CA ASP A 55 6.96 11.45 -3.68
C ASP A 55 5.66 11.69 -2.90
N GLU A 56 5.71 12.18 -1.65
CA GLU A 56 4.54 12.67 -0.92
C GLU A 56 3.88 13.85 -1.63
N LEU A 57 4.66 14.81 -2.13
CA LEU A 57 4.13 15.97 -2.86
C LEU A 57 3.43 15.53 -4.14
N LEU A 58 4.03 14.60 -4.90
CA LEU A 58 3.39 14.04 -6.09
C LEU A 58 2.12 13.24 -5.73
N TRP A 59 2.16 12.44 -4.67
CA TRP A 59 1.00 11.67 -4.20
C TRP A 59 -0.15 12.56 -3.77
N ALA A 60 0.14 13.61 -3.00
CA ALA A 60 -0.85 14.57 -2.52
C ALA A 60 -1.47 15.37 -3.68
N ALA A 61 -0.64 15.89 -4.60
CA ALA A 61 -1.13 16.61 -5.78
C ALA A 61 -1.98 15.70 -6.68
N SER A 62 -1.59 14.43 -6.85
CA SER A 62 -2.38 13.45 -7.64
C SER A 62 -3.78 13.23 -7.04
N TRP A 63 -3.88 13.05 -5.72
CA TRP A 63 -5.17 12.91 -5.05
C TRP A 63 -6.00 14.20 -5.09
N LEU A 64 -5.36 15.36 -4.95
CA LEU A 64 -6.05 16.65 -5.07
C LEU A 64 -6.59 16.85 -6.48
N TYR A 65 -5.81 16.55 -7.51
CA TYR A 65 -6.29 16.56 -8.89
C TYR A 65 -7.53 15.68 -9.08
N HIS A 66 -7.50 14.44 -8.59
CA HIS A 66 -8.66 13.55 -8.67
C HIS A 66 -9.87 14.03 -7.85
N ALA A 67 -9.64 14.74 -6.75
CA ALA A 67 -10.72 15.25 -5.89
C ALA A 67 -11.34 16.56 -6.38
N THR A 68 -10.56 17.45 -7.02
CA THR A 68 -11.01 18.79 -7.41
C THR A 68 -11.20 18.97 -8.92
N GLY A 69 -10.45 18.22 -9.73
CA GLY A 69 -10.31 18.48 -11.17
C GLY A 69 -9.52 19.76 -11.50
N GLU A 70 -8.89 20.39 -10.51
CA GLU A 70 -8.12 21.63 -10.74
C GLU A 70 -6.84 21.35 -11.53
N GLN A 71 -6.67 22.08 -12.63
CA GLN A 71 -5.57 21.91 -13.56
C GLN A 71 -4.20 22.20 -12.93
N SER A 72 -4.12 23.07 -11.93
CA SER A 72 -2.89 23.41 -11.21
C SER A 72 -2.22 22.18 -10.58
N TYR A 73 -3.01 21.25 -10.02
CA TYR A 73 -2.48 20.00 -9.45
C TYR A 73 -2.04 19.01 -10.52
N PHE A 74 -2.73 18.99 -11.66
CA PHE A 74 -2.31 18.21 -12.81
C PHE A 74 -0.96 18.71 -13.34
N GLU A 75 -0.86 20.02 -13.60
CA GLU A 75 0.37 20.69 -14.03
C GLU A 75 1.51 20.49 -13.03
N TYR A 76 1.21 20.45 -11.73
CA TYR A 76 2.20 20.15 -10.70
C TYR A 76 2.85 18.77 -10.91
N VAL A 77 2.05 17.72 -11.15
CA VAL A 77 2.55 16.35 -11.32
C VAL A 77 3.07 16.07 -12.72
N THR A 78 2.65 16.85 -13.73
CA THR A 78 3.08 16.70 -15.13
C THR A 78 4.22 17.64 -15.53
N GLY A 79 4.49 18.69 -14.75
CA GLY A 79 5.54 19.67 -15.00
C GLY A 79 6.87 19.34 -14.31
N GLU A 80 7.60 20.39 -13.90
CA GLU A 80 8.95 20.27 -13.35
C GLU A 80 9.03 19.39 -12.09
N ASN A 81 8.03 19.43 -11.20
CA ASN A 81 8.04 18.59 -10.00
C ASN A 81 7.88 17.10 -10.36
N GLY A 82 7.10 16.77 -11.40
CA GLY A 82 7.00 15.42 -11.94
C GLY A 82 8.35 14.91 -12.42
N GLU A 83 9.03 15.68 -13.28
CA GLU A 83 10.37 15.33 -13.78
C GLU A 83 11.40 15.20 -12.65
N LYS A 84 11.30 16.03 -11.62
CA LYS A 84 12.24 16.04 -10.49
C LYS A 84 12.03 14.89 -9.51
N PHE A 85 10.77 14.55 -9.20
CA PHE A 85 10.46 13.68 -8.07
C PHE A 85 9.98 12.28 -8.45
N ALA A 86 9.50 12.05 -9.67
CA ALA A 86 8.86 10.78 -10.03
C ALA A 86 9.84 9.60 -10.22
N ASN A 87 11.15 9.87 -10.21
CA ASN A 87 12.23 8.88 -10.29
C ASN A 87 12.06 7.89 -11.46
N TRP A 88 12.01 8.42 -12.68
CA TRP A 88 11.73 7.65 -13.88
C TRP A 88 12.70 6.49 -14.09
N GLY A 89 12.18 5.36 -14.59
CA GLY A 89 12.98 4.19 -14.94
C GLY A 89 13.45 3.35 -13.76
N SER A 90 13.15 3.74 -12.52
CA SER A 90 13.52 2.99 -11.31
C SER A 90 12.28 2.58 -10.53
N PRO A 91 11.75 1.35 -10.74
CA PRO A 91 10.66 0.82 -9.94
C PRO A 91 10.99 0.84 -8.44
N THR A 92 10.02 1.20 -7.62
CA THR A 92 10.15 1.27 -6.16
C THR A 92 9.00 0.51 -5.50
N TRP A 93 9.10 0.34 -4.18
CA TRP A 93 8.09 -0.36 -3.40
C TRP A 93 7.14 0.63 -2.72
N PHE A 94 5.83 0.46 -2.95
CA PHE A 94 4.83 1.27 -2.28
C PHE A 94 4.77 0.93 -0.79
N SER A 95 4.86 1.94 0.07
CA SER A 95 4.89 1.79 1.52
C SER A 95 4.36 3.04 2.25
N TRP A 96 4.38 3.01 3.58
CA TRP A 96 4.08 4.21 4.37
C TRP A 96 5.10 5.34 4.12
N ASP A 97 6.31 5.03 3.67
CA ASP A 97 7.40 6.00 3.45
C ASP A 97 7.61 6.35 1.97
N ASN A 98 7.43 5.42 1.03
CA ASN A 98 7.59 5.69 -0.40
C ASN A 98 6.28 5.55 -1.18
N LYS A 99 5.85 6.62 -1.87
CA LYS A 99 4.58 6.67 -2.61
C LYS A 99 4.72 6.50 -4.11
N LEU A 100 5.93 6.41 -4.66
CA LEU A 100 6.15 6.50 -6.11
C LEU A 100 5.39 5.45 -6.91
N ALA A 101 5.50 4.17 -6.56
CA ALA A 101 4.75 3.12 -7.25
C ALA A 101 3.22 3.34 -7.18
N GLY A 102 2.71 3.79 -6.03
CA GLY A 102 1.31 4.15 -5.87
C GLY A 102 0.90 5.34 -6.73
N THR A 103 1.70 6.40 -6.76
CA THR A 103 1.52 7.60 -7.58
C THR A 103 1.54 7.26 -9.08
N GLN A 104 2.48 6.43 -9.51
CA GLN A 104 2.60 5.99 -10.91
C GLN A 104 1.36 5.21 -11.36
N VAL A 105 0.89 4.27 -10.53
CA VAL A 105 -0.37 3.55 -10.79
C VAL A 105 -1.55 4.52 -10.80
N LEU A 106 -1.67 5.40 -9.80
CA LEU A 106 -2.76 6.38 -9.73
C LEU A 106 -2.80 7.30 -10.95
N LEU A 107 -1.68 7.85 -11.39
CA LEU A 107 -1.64 8.74 -12.57
C LEU A 107 -1.77 7.99 -13.89
N SER A 108 -1.37 6.71 -13.97
CA SER A 108 -1.64 5.88 -15.15
C SER A 108 -3.14 5.76 -15.45
N ARG A 109 -3.99 5.90 -14.43
CA ARG A 109 -5.45 5.99 -14.57
C ARG A 109 -5.87 7.09 -15.55
N VAL A 110 -5.22 8.25 -15.50
CA VAL A 110 -5.50 9.39 -16.38
C VAL A 110 -5.10 9.04 -17.82
N SER A 111 -4.02 8.28 -18.00
CA SER A 111 -3.63 7.74 -19.31
C SER A 111 -4.63 6.72 -19.86
N PHE A 112 -5.30 5.94 -18.99
CA PHE A 112 -6.31 4.96 -19.41
C PHE A 112 -7.69 5.57 -19.70
N PHE A 113 -8.12 6.55 -18.90
CA PHE A 113 -9.52 7.00 -18.88
C PHE A 113 -9.71 8.51 -19.13
N GLY A 114 -8.62 9.28 -19.19
CA GLY A 114 -8.69 10.72 -19.45
C GLY A 114 -9.10 11.05 -20.90
N PRO A 115 -9.42 12.32 -21.17
CA PRO A 115 -9.59 12.81 -22.54
C PRO A 115 -8.30 12.58 -23.35
N LYS A 116 -8.42 12.17 -24.62
CA LYS A 116 -7.27 11.79 -25.47
C LYS A 116 -6.16 12.84 -25.49
N ASP A 117 -6.53 14.11 -25.50
CA ASP A 117 -5.60 15.25 -25.58
C ASP A 117 -4.75 15.36 -24.30
N VAL A 118 -5.31 14.98 -23.15
CA VAL A 118 -4.62 14.91 -21.87
C VAL A 118 -3.81 13.61 -21.76
N SER A 119 -4.43 12.47 -22.08
CA SER A 119 -3.82 11.13 -21.97
C SER A 119 -2.58 10.94 -22.84
N ASN A 120 -2.43 11.70 -23.92
CA ASN A 120 -1.27 11.66 -24.81
C ASN A 120 -0.08 12.51 -24.31
N SER A 121 -0.17 13.15 -23.15
CA SER A 121 0.96 13.87 -22.56
C SER A 121 2.16 12.94 -22.32
N ASP A 122 3.36 13.36 -22.75
CA ASP A 122 4.60 12.57 -22.65
C ASP A 122 4.87 12.09 -21.21
N ILE A 123 4.62 12.95 -20.23
CA ILE A 123 4.85 12.62 -18.81
C ILE A 123 3.82 11.63 -18.26
N LEU A 124 2.57 11.67 -18.72
CA LEU A 124 1.56 10.67 -18.35
C LEU A 124 1.88 9.30 -18.97
N GLN A 125 2.49 9.29 -20.16
CA GLN A 125 3.06 8.08 -20.73
C GLN A 125 4.26 7.58 -19.92
N LYS A 126 5.10 8.47 -19.37
CA LYS A 126 6.16 8.06 -18.41
C LYS A 126 5.57 7.45 -17.14
N TYR A 127 4.55 8.06 -16.52
CA TYR A 127 3.87 7.47 -15.36
C TYR A 127 3.29 6.10 -15.66
N ARG A 128 2.61 5.95 -16.80
CA ARG A 128 2.10 4.65 -17.25
C ARG A 128 3.22 3.63 -17.44
N LYS A 129 4.30 3.97 -18.15
CA LYS A 129 5.46 3.07 -18.34
C LYS A 129 6.11 2.69 -17.01
N SER A 130 6.20 3.61 -16.05
CA SER A 130 6.72 3.30 -14.71
C SER A 130 5.80 2.37 -13.93
N ALA A 131 4.48 2.56 -14.02
CA ALA A 131 3.52 1.62 -13.44
C ALA A 131 3.62 0.23 -14.10
N GLU A 132 3.74 0.17 -15.43
CA GLU A 132 3.96 -1.08 -16.17
C GLU A 132 5.26 -1.77 -15.74
N ALA A 133 6.35 -1.03 -15.54
CA ALA A 133 7.61 -1.59 -15.04
C ALA A 133 7.48 -2.17 -13.61
N VAL A 134 6.71 -1.51 -12.73
CA VAL A 134 6.36 -2.08 -11.42
C VAL A 134 5.61 -3.40 -11.62
N MET A 135 4.55 -3.43 -12.44
CA MET A 135 3.77 -4.64 -12.70
C MET A 135 4.62 -5.78 -13.28
N CYS A 136 5.50 -5.48 -14.23
CA CYS A 136 6.42 -6.44 -14.83
C CYS A 136 7.37 -7.05 -13.80
N GLY A 137 7.89 -6.26 -12.85
CA GLY A 137 8.73 -6.78 -11.77
C GLY A 137 7.99 -7.71 -10.80
N LEU A 138 6.67 -7.57 -10.68
CA LEU A 138 5.83 -8.39 -9.79
C LEU A 138 5.46 -9.76 -10.37
N LEU A 139 5.64 -9.99 -11.68
CA LEU A 139 5.30 -11.25 -12.31
C LEU A 139 6.53 -12.17 -12.35
N PRO A 140 6.50 -13.38 -11.76
CA PRO A 140 7.69 -14.24 -11.66
C PRO A 140 8.21 -14.74 -13.01
N GLU A 141 7.33 -14.92 -14.00
CA GLU A 141 7.69 -15.36 -15.35
C GLU A 141 8.18 -14.22 -16.24
N SER A 142 8.22 -12.98 -15.74
CA SER A 142 8.72 -11.82 -16.47
C SER A 142 10.24 -11.83 -16.52
N SER A 143 10.82 -11.53 -17.68
CA SER A 143 12.27 -11.28 -17.82
C SER A 143 12.82 -10.19 -16.88
N THR A 144 11.95 -9.31 -16.38
CA THR A 144 12.28 -8.22 -15.45
C THR A 144 11.79 -8.48 -14.01
N ALA A 145 11.42 -9.73 -13.70
CA ALA A 145 10.97 -10.13 -12.38
C ALA A 145 11.97 -9.74 -11.29
N THR A 146 11.47 -9.21 -10.18
CA THR A 146 12.31 -8.94 -9.00
C THR A 146 12.78 -10.23 -8.33
N SER A 147 14.00 -10.20 -7.80
CA SER A 147 14.55 -11.22 -6.92
C SER A 147 14.13 -11.05 -5.45
N SER A 148 13.43 -9.98 -5.10
CA SER A 148 12.93 -9.71 -3.73
C SER A 148 11.76 -10.60 -3.36
N ARG A 149 12.03 -11.89 -3.16
CA ARG A 149 11.05 -12.94 -2.88
C ARG A 149 11.59 -14.00 -1.93
N THR A 150 10.69 -14.66 -1.20
CA THR A 150 10.98 -15.94 -0.56
C THR A 150 11.01 -17.07 -1.60
N ASP A 151 11.60 -18.21 -1.26
CA ASP A 151 11.61 -19.40 -2.13
C ASP A 151 10.20 -19.88 -2.49
N ASN A 152 9.20 -19.56 -1.64
CA ASN A 152 7.79 -19.89 -1.85
C ASN A 152 6.98 -18.75 -2.51
N GLY A 153 7.65 -17.73 -3.04
CA GLY A 153 7.07 -16.75 -3.96
C GLY A 153 6.39 -15.54 -3.31
N LEU A 154 6.46 -15.37 -1.98
CA LEU A 154 6.03 -14.15 -1.31
C LEU A 154 7.00 -13.01 -1.67
N ILE A 155 6.49 -11.84 -2.05
CA ILE A 155 7.32 -10.63 -2.16
C ILE A 155 7.94 -10.33 -0.78
N TRP A 156 9.26 -10.22 -0.74
CA TRP A 156 10.01 -10.01 0.50
C TRP A 156 11.10 -8.98 0.29
N VAL A 157 10.97 -7.83 0.95
CA VAL A 157 11.80 -6.63 0.72
C VAL A 157 12.50 -6.16 1.99
N SER A 158 11.86 -6.34 3.14
CA SER A 158 12.34 -5.89 4.44
C SER A 158 12.03 -6.96 5.47
N GLU A 159 12.99 -7.21 6.36
CA GLU A 159 12.81 -8.09 7.51
C GLU A 159 11.82 -7.50 8.52
N TRP A 160 11.84 -6.17 8.68
CA TRP A 160 10.90 -5.50 9.55
C TRP A 160 9.58 -5.28 8.82
N ASN A 161 8.51 -5.88 9.34
CA ASN A 161 7.18 -5.87 8.74
C ASN A 161 7.16 -6.32 7.26
N ALA A 162 7.58 -7.56 7.03
CA ALA A 162 7.71 -8.16 5.71
C ALA A 162 6.43 -8.08 4.86
N LEU A 163 5.24 -8.18 5.47
CA LEU A 163 3.95 -8.22 4.77
C LEU A 163 3.47 -6.87 4.22
N GLN A 164 4.14 -5.76 4.53
CA GLN A 164 3.82 -4.46 3.95
C GLN A 164 3.86 -4.49 2.41
N HIS A 165 4.99 -4.95 1.87
CA HIS A 165 5.28 -4.91 0.45
C HIS A 165 4.43 -5.88 -0.38
N PRO A 166 4.26 -7.17 -0.02
CA PRO A 166 3.37 -8.06 -0.77
C PRO A 166 1.93 -7.55 -0.79
N MET A 167 1.41 -7.00 0.32
CA MET A 167 0.04 -6.43 0.32
C MET A 167 -0.07 -5.18 -0.55
N ALA A 168 0.92 -4.28 -0.47
CA ALA A 168 0.98 -3.09 -1.31
C ALA A 168 1.05 -3.44 -2.80
N SER A 169 1.96 -4.33 -3.17
CA SER A 169 2.16 -4.79 -4.55
C SER A 169 0.93 -5.52 -5.10
N SER A 170 0.28 -6.35 -4.28
CA SER A 170 -0.94 -7.06 -4.69
C SER A 170 -2.10 -6.12 -4.92
N PHE A 171 -2.27 -5.13 -4.04
CA PHE A 171 -3.29 -4.10 -4.20
C PHE A 171 -3.08 -3.29 -5.49
N LEU A 172 -1.83 -2.88 -5.76
CA LEU A 172 -1.50 -2.15 -6.99
C LEU A 172 -1.67 -3.01 -8.25
N ALA A 173 -1.26 -4.29 -8.22
CA ALA A 173 -1.43 -5.22 -9.34
C ALA A 173 -2.90 -5.49 -9.65
N LEU A 174 -3.73 -5.65 -8.62
CA LEU A 174 -5.18 -5.79 -8.76
C LEU A 174 -5.79 -4.52 -9.40
N LEU A 175 -5.45 -3.35 -8.86
CA LEU A 175 -5.96 -2.08 -9.38
C LEU A 175 -5.56 -1.85 -10.84
N TYR A 176 -4.31 -2.16 -11.19
CA TYR A 176 -3.81 -2.04 -12.56
C TYR A 176 -4.48 -3.05 -13.51
N SER A 177 -4.74 -4.28 -13.03
CA SER A 177 -5.53 -5.27 -13.76
C SER A 177 -6.93 -4.73 -14.09
N ASP A 178 -7.62 -4.13 -13.12
CA ASP A 178 -8.94 -3.54 -13.32
C ASP A 178 -8.89 -2.35 -14.30
N TYR A 179 -7.78 -1.58 -14.31
CA TYR A 179 -7.57 -0.52 -15.30
C TYR A 179 -7.46 -1.07 -16.72
N MET A 180 -6.68 -2.14 -16.89
CA MET A 180 -6.53 -2.82 -18.17
C MET A 180 -7.85 -3.42 -18.65
N LEU A 181 -8.60 -4.09 -17.77
CA LEU A 181 -9.90 -4.67 -18.09
C LEU A 181 -10.90 -3.61 -18.53
N THR A 182 -11.04 -2.52 -17.75
CA THR A 182 -12.01 -1.45 -18.03
C THR A 182 -11.68 -0.70 -19.32
N SER A 183 -10.39 -0.46 -19.59
CA SER A 183 -9.92 0.20 -20.81
C SER A 183 -9.82 -0.72 -22.03
N ARG A 184 -10.10 -2.02 -21.87
CA ARG A 184 -9.90 -3.06 -22.89
C ARG A 184 -8.44 -3.19 -23.37
N THR A 185 -7.49 -2.85 -22.52
CA THR A 185 -6.07 -3.10 -22.76
C THR A 185 -5.79 -4.57 -22.45
N THR A 186 -5.57 -5.38 -23.49
CA THR A 186 -5.47 -6.84 -23.33
C THR A 186 -4.08 -7.35 -22.94
N LYS A 187 -3.05 -6.51 -23.05
CA LYS A 187 -1.64 -6.91 -22.95
C LYS A 187 -0.82 -5.89 -22.17
N LEU A 188 0.03 -6.40 -21.29
CA LEU A 188 1.15 -5.72 -20.64
C LEU A 188 2.43 -6.27 -21.25
N SER A 189 3.31 -5.40 -21.75
CA SER A 189 4.59 -5.80 -22.37
C SER A 189 5.74 -5.62 -21.38
N CYS A 190 6.49 -6.68 -21.12
CA CYS A 190 7.59 -6.72 -20.16
C CYS A 190 8.86 -7.23 -20.85
N ASP A 191 9.61 -6.32 -21.48
CA ASP A 191 10.87 -6.62 -22.19
C ASP A 191 10.85 -7.92 -23.03
N GLY A 192 9.93 -7.97 -24.00
CA GLY A 192 9.72 -9.12 -24.89
C GLY A 192 8.62 -10.08 -24.44
N ASP A 193 8.36 -10.20 -23.14
CA ASP A 193 7.27 -11.00 -22.61
C ASP A 193 5.94 -10.25 -22.65
N THR A 194 4.83 -10.99 -22.71
CA THR A 194 3.48 -10.41 -22.71
C THR A 194 2.62 -11.08 -21.66
N PHE A 195 1.99 -10.25 -20.83
CA PHE A 195 1.08 -10.68 -19.77
C PHE A 195 -0.31 -10.09 -19.95
N THR A 196 -1.29 -10.74 -19.35
CA THR A 196 -2.70 -10.34 -19.40
C THR A 196 -3.14 -9.73 -18.06
N PRO A 197 -4.29 -9.03 -18.02
CA PRO A 197 -4.88 -8.60 -16.75
C PRO A 197 -5.11 -9.76 -15.78
N SER A 198 -5.40 -10.96 -16.30
CA SER A 198 -5.59 -12.16 -15.48
C SER A 198 -4.30 -12.56 -14.76
N ASP A 199 -3.13 -12.33 -15.34
CA ASP A 199 -1.85 -12.71 -14.72
C ASP A 199 -1.53 -11.80 -13.53
N LEU A 200 -1.81 -10.50 -13.64
CA LEU A 200 -1.74 -9.56 -12.51
C LEU A 200 -2.73 -9.93 -11.40
N ARG A 201 -3.95 -10.32 -11.74
CA ARG A 201 -4.95 -10.74 -10.75
C ARG A 201 -4.55 -12.05 -10.05
N LYS A 202 -4.00 -13.02 -10.79
CA LYS A 202 -3.46 -14.27 -10.22
C LYS A 202 -2.30 -14.00 -9.27
N PHE A 203 -1.41 -13.07 -9.60
CA PHE A 203 -0.36 -12.63 -8.68
C PHE A 203 -0.94 -12.02 -7.40
N ALA A 204 -1.91 -11.10 -7.51
CA ALA A 204 -2.55 -10.50 -6.34
C ALA A 204 -3.24 -11.55 -5.44
N ILE A 205 -3.91 -12.54 -6.05
CA ILE A 205 -4.52 -13.66 -5.34
C ILE A 205 -3.46 -14.52 -4.65
N SER A 206 -2.34 -14.85 -5.30
CA SER A 206 -1.33 -15.73 -4.70
C SER A 206 -0.71 -15.14 -3.44
N GLN A 207 -0.46 -13.83 -3.41
CA GLN A 207 0.04 -13.16 -2.21
C GLN A 207 -1.03 -13.10 -1.10
N ALA A 208 -2.30 -12.86 -1.45
CA ALA A 208 -3.40 -12.90 -0.49
C ALA A 208 -3.58 -14.30 0.11
N GLU A 209 -3.60 -15.33 -0.73
CA GLU A 209 -3.68 -16.73 -0.30
C GLU A 209 -2.50 -17.13 0.57
N TYR A 210 -1.28 -16.69 0.22
CA TYR A 210 -0.10 -16.89 1.07
C TYR A 210 -0.34 -16.30 2.46
N VAL A 211 -0.82 -15.06 2.56
CA VAL A 211 -1.14 -14.43 3.85
C VAL A 211 -2.25 -15.18 4.60
N LEU A 212 -3.22 -15.74 3.88
CA LEU A 212 -4.38 -16.41 4.48
C LEU A 212 -4.14 -17.90 4.81
N GLY A 213 -2.98 -18.46 4.50
CA GLY A 213 -2.58 -19.81 4.96
C GLY A 213 -1.94 -20.71 3.90
N ASN A 214 -1.91 -20.31 2.63
CA ASN A 214 -1.23 -21.04 1.56
C ASN A 214 0.29 -20.74 1.57
N ASN A 215 0.93 -21.04 2.69
CA ASN A 215 2.35 -20.83 2.94
C ASN A 215 2.97 -22.07 3.60
N PRO A 216 4.32 -22.16 3.71
CA PRO A 216 4.99 -23.30 4.33
C PRO A 216 4.60 -23.55 5.79
N MET A 217 4.25 -22.51 6.54
CA MET A 217 3.84 -22.59 7.95
C MET A 217 2.41 -23.12 8.14
N LYS A 218 1.63 -23.21 7.04
CA LYS A 218 0.21 -23.60 7.01
C LYS A 218 -0.61 -22.84 8.06
N MET A 219 -0.36 -21.53 8.16
CA MET A 219 -1.04 -20.64 9.10
C MET A 219 -1.41 -19.33 8.43
N SER A 220 -2.54 -18.76 8.80
CA SER A 220 -2.85 -17.39 8.44
C SER A 220 -1.93 -16.42 9.17
N TYR A 221 -1.56 -15.31 8.55
CA TYR A 221 -0.96 -14.15 9.20
C TYR A 221 -1.99 -13.05 9.50
N LEU A 222 -3.27 -13.29 9.19
CA LEU A 222 -4.38 -12.45 9.59
C LEU A 222 -4.97 -13.02 10.90
N VAL A 223 -4.80 -12.27 11.99
CA VAL A 223 -5.19 -12.73 13.33
C VAL A 223 -6.70 -12.99 13.40
N GLY A 224 -7.08 -14.16 13.93
CA GLY A 224 -8.47 -14.60 14.04
C GLY A 224 -9.07 -15.17 12.75
N TYR A 225 -8.27 -15.41 11.71
CA TYR A 225 -8.70 -16.05 10.46
C TYR A 225 -8.08 -17.43 10.26
N GLY A 226 -8.88 -18.40 9.83
CA GLY A 226 -8.45 -19.79 9.63
C GLY A 226 -8.22 -20.56 10.92
N ASP A 227 -7.80 -21.82 10.80
CA ASP A 227 -7.65 -22.74 11.94
C ASP A 227 -6.35 -22.52 12.73
N LYS A 228 -5.37 -21.82 12.16
CA LYS A 228 -4.06 -21.53 12.77
C LYS A 228 -3.64 -20.11 12.41
N TYR A 229 -3.46 -19.26 13.41
CA TYR A 229 -3.07 -17.85 13.27
C TYR A 229 -2.21 -17.41 14.48
N PRO A 230 -1.54 -16.23 14.46
CA PRO A 230 -0.72 -15.76 15.57
C PRO A 230 -1.54 -15.50 16.84
N GLU A 231 -1.12 -16.09 17.94
CA GLU A 231 -1.74 -15.95 19.26
C GLU A 231 -0.92 -15.02 20.18
N PHE A 232 0.36 -14.78 19.87
CA PHE A 232 1.28 -13.96 20.66
C PHE A 232 1.59 -12.63 19.97
N VAL A 233 0.55 -11.92 19.54
CA VAL A 233 0.68 -10.66 18.78
C VAL A 233 1.33 -9.57 19.64
N HIS A 234 2.32 -8.83 19.10
CA HIS A 234 2.97 -7.68 19.75
C HIS A 234 2.02 -6.47 19.84
N HIS A 235 0.97 -6.57 20.66
CA HIS A 235 -0.09 -5.57 20.75
C HIS A 235 -0.62 -5.47 22.18
N ARG A 236 -0.42 -4.31 22.82
CA ARG A 236 -0.78 -4.07 24.24
C ARG A 236 -2.26 -4.34 24.53
N GLY A 237 -3.15 -3.84 23.68
CA GLY A 237 -4.60 -4.07 23.85
C GLY A 237 -5.02 -5.53 23.66
N ALA A 238 -4.18 -6.34 23.01
CA ALA A 238 -4.44 -7.77 22.84
C ALA A 238 -3.87 -8.57 24.02
N SER A 239 -2.68 -8.17 24.50
CA SER A 239 -1.94 -8.89 25.54
C SER A 239 -2.46 -8.66 26.97
N ILE A 240 -3.20 -7.58 27.24
CA ILE A 240 -3.67 -7.21 28.59
C ILE A 240 -5.14 -7.58 28.75
N PRO A 241 -5.54 -8.39 29.76
CA PRO A 241 -6.95 -8.70 30.01
C PRO A 241 -7.79 -7.43 30.23
N ALA A 242 -8.97 -7.38 29.62
CA ALA A 242 -9.80 -6.17 29.55
C ALA A 242 -10.27 -5.64 30.92
N ASP A 243 -10.36 -6.52 31.92
CA ASP A 243 -10.82 -6.23 33.27
C ASP A 243 -9.68 -5.92 34.25
N THR A 244 -8.43 -5.89 33.78
CA THR A 244 -7.28 -5.61 34.65
C THR A 244 -7.02 -4.12 34.81
N THR A 245 -6.81 -3.69 36.05
CA THR A 245 -6.24 -2.36 36.34
C THR A 245 -4.72 -2.40 36.23
N THR A 246 -4.13 -1.55 35.39
CA THR A 246 -2.68 -1.55 35.10
C THR A 246 -2.04 -0.20 35.39
N GLY A 247 -0.86 -0.20 36.01
CA GLY A 247 0.05 0.95 36.08
C GLY A 247 0.98 1.06 34.87
N CYS A 248 1.73 2.17 34.77
CA CYS A 248 2.57 2.48 33.59
C CYS A 248 3.66 1.45 33.26
N LYS A 249 4.11 0.65 34.23
CA LYS A 249 5.17 -0.37 34.05
C LYS A 249 4.65 -1.80 34.00
N ASP A 250 3.38 -2.02 34.32
CA ASP A 250 2.84 -3.36 34.47
C ASP A 250 2.75 -4.09 33.12
N GLY A 251 2.73 -3.34 32.01
CA GLY A 251 2.72 -3.82 30.63
C GLY A 251 3.75 -4.92 30.33
N PHE A 252 4.94 -4.84 30.94
CA PHE A 252 6.05 -5.75 30.64
C PHE A 252 5.78 -7.19 31.08
N LYS A 253 4.99 -7.41 32.14
CA LYS A 253 4.66 -8.79 32.56
C LYS A 253 3.82 -9.52 31.50
N TRP A 254 3.01 -8.79 30.74
CA TRP A 254 2.26 -9.35 29.61
C TRP A 254 3.12 -9.46 28.36
N LEU A 255 4.10 -8.57 28.16
CA LEU A 255 5.08 -8.72 27.09
C LEU A 255 5.82 -10.07 27.23
N GLU A 256 6.27 -10.37 28.44
CA GLU A 256 7.11 -11.52 28.81
C GLU A 256 6.32 -12.80 29.13
N SER A 257 4.99 -12.78 29.06
CA SER A 257 4.15 -13.94 29.39
C SER A 257 4.23 -15.04 28.32
N ASP A 258 4.30 -16.30 28.75
CA ASP A 258 4.22 -17.47 27.86
C ASP A 258 2.77 -17.89 27.54
N GLU A 259 1.77 -17.19 28.09
CA GLU A 259 0.35 -17.41 27.77
C GLU A 259 -0.05 -16.66 26.49
N PRO A 260 -0.95 -17.20 25.66
CA PRO A 260 -1.54 -16.49 24.52
C PRO A 260 -2.14 -15.14 24.89
N ASN A 261 -2.28 -14.24 23.91
CA ASN A 261 -2.97 -12.97 24.13
C ASN A 261 -4.43 -13.22 24.56
N PRO A 262 -4.89 -12.66 25.72
CA PRO A 262 -6.24 -12.89 26.24
C PRO A 262 -7.33 -12.29 25.35
N ASN A 263 -7.02 -11.26 24.55
CA ASN A 263 -7.95 -10.70 23.58
C ASN A 263 -7.44 -10.93 22.17
N VAL A 264 -8.26 -11.57 21.33
CA VAL A 264 -7.93 -11.80 19.92
C VAL A 264 -7.99 -10.49 19.16
N ALA A 265 -6.86 -10.06 18.59
CA ALA A 265 -6.75 -8.87 17.73
C ALA A 265 -7.33 -9.14 16.34
N THR A 266 -8.62 -9.48 16.27
CA THR A 266 -9.28 -9.97 15.06
C THR A 266 -9.10 -9.00 13.89
N GLY A 267 -8.62 -9.52 12.75
CA GLY A 267 -8.37 -8.76 11.53
C GLY A 267 -7.04 -7.99 11.52
N ALA A 268 -6.23 -8.08 12.58
CA ALA A 268 -4.88 -7.51 12.59
C ALA A 268 -3.97 -8.33 11.67
N LEU A 269 -3.34 -7.67 10.70
CA LEU A 269 -2.31 -8.27 9.86
C LEU A 269 -0.94 -8.04 10.49
N VAL A 270 -0.29 -9.11 10.95
CA VAL A 270 1.05 -9.06 11.58
C VAL A 270 2.15 -8.73 10.57
N GLY A 271 3.38 -8.54 11.05
CA GLY A 271 4.56 -8.28 10.22
C GLY A 271 4.91 -9.42 9.26
N GLY A 272 4.67 -10.67 9.67
CA GLY A 272 4.79 -11.87 8.84
C GLY A 272 6.18 -12.52 8.82
N PRO A 273 6.45 -13.42 7.85
CA PRO A 273 7.57 -14.34 7.94
C PRO A 273 8.92 -13.70 7.60
N PHE A 274 10.00 -14.35 8.05
CA PHE A 274 11.35 -14.07 7.57
C PHE A 274 11.54 -14.60 6.13
N LEU A 275 12.69 -14.30 5.53
CA LEU A 275 12.98 -14.63 4.13
C LEU A 275 12.86 -16.14 3.84
N ASN A 276 13.17 -17.00 4.81
CA ASN A 276 13.05 -18.46 4.70
C ASN A 276 11.63 -18.98 5.03
N ASP A 277 10.62 -18.11 4.95
CA ASP A 277 9.20 -18.38 5.24
C ASP A 277 8.89 -18.77 6.70
N THR A 278 9.87 -18.72 7.62
CA THR A 278 9.65 -19.03 9.04
C THR A 278 8.92 -17.91 9.76
N TYR A 279 8.05 -18.27 10.70
CA TYR A 279 7.35 -17.36 11.59
C TYR A 279 7.46 -17.84 13.03
N HIS A 280 8.05 -17.02 13.89
CA HIS A 280 8.13 -17.28 15.33
C HIS A 280 7.07 -16.46 16.05
N ASP A 281 5.98 -17.11 16.45
CA ASP A 281 4.87 -16.49 17.17
C ASP A 281 5.25 -16.19 18.62
N LEU A 282 5.99 -15.09 18.78
CA LEU A 282 6.52 -14.62 20.05
C LEU A 282 6.16 -13.15 20.21
N ARG A 283 5.58 -12.79 21.35
CA ARG A 283 5.13 -11.42 21.61
C ARG A 283 6.25 -10.41 21.56
N ASN A 284 7.47 -10.78 21.95
CA ASN A 284 8.62 -9.87 21.89
C ASN A 284 9.29 -9.83 20.50
N ASN A 285 8.86 -10.67 19.55
CA ASN A 285 9.30 -10.62 18.17
C ASN A 285 8.48 -9.58 17.40
N SER A 286 8.73 -8.30 17.65
CA SER A 286 8.01 -7.20 16.98
C SER A 286 8.23 -7.20 15.46
N MET A 287 9.30 -7.82 14.95
CA MET A 287 9.54 -7.83 13.51
C MET A 287 8.50 -8.61 12.73
N GLN A 288 8.08 -9.75 13.28
CA GLN A 288 7.09 -10.64 12.68
C GLN A 288 5.70 -10.46 13.30
N GLY A 289 5.64 -10.19 14.61
CA GLY A 289 4.42 -10.20 15.41
C GLY A 289 3.73 -8.85 15.59
N GLU A 290 4.31 -7.73 15.15
CA GLU A 290 3.69 -6.41 15.27
C GLU A 290 2.72 -6.14 14.11
N PRO A 291 1.42 -5.94 14.38
CA PRO A 291 0.48 -5.53 13.36
C PRO A 291 0.57 -4.02 13.13
N SER A 292 0.34 -3.59 11.89
CA SER A 292 0.35 -2.18 11.53
C SER A 292 -0.94 -1.75 10.83
N THR A 293 -1.29 -0.47 11.02
CA THR A 293 -2.49 0.11 10.42
C THR A 293 -2.40 0.18 8.90
N TYR A 294 -1.21 0.44 8.36
CA TYR A 294 -1.00 0.54 6.91
C TYR A 294 -1.04 -0.84 6.22
N ASN A 295 -0.57 -1.92 6.87
CA ASN A 295 -0.80 -3.28 6.39
C ASN A 295 -2.31 -3.60 6.35
N SER A 296 -2.99 -3.30 7.45
CA SER A 296 -4.43 -3.54 7.60
C SER A 296 -5.24 -2.76 6.55
N ALA A 297 -4.86 -1.52 6.25
CA ALA A 297 -5.49 -0.72 5.20
C ALA A 297 -5.33 -1.35 3.81
N LEU A 298 -4.14 -1.87 3.49
CA LEU A 298 -3.85 -2.48 2.19
C LEU A 298 -4.57 -3.82 2.00
N ILE A 299 -4.58 -4.69 3.02
CA ILE A 299 -5.30 -5.97 2.91
C ILE A 299 -6.82 -5.75 2.80
N VAL A 300 -7.39 -4.78 3.51
CA VAL A 300 -8.81 -4.42 3.34
C VAL A 300 -9.09 -3.94 1.91
N GLY A 301 -8.25 -3.06 1.36
CA GLY A 301 -8.37 -2.60 -0.02
C GLY A 301 -8.25 -3.73 -1.05
N LEU A 302 -7.27 -4.61 -0.86
CA LEU A 302 -7.03 -5.78 -1.71
C LEU A 302 -8.22 -6.75 -1.68
N LEU A 303 -8.64 -7.18 -0.49
CA LEU A 303 -9.75 -8.13 -0.35
C LEU A 303 -11.06 -7.55 -0.88
N SER A 304 -11.33 -6.27 -0.63
CA SER A 304 -12.49 -5.56 -1.19
C SER A 304 -12.53 -5.64 -2.73
N GLY A 305 -11.39 -5.40 -3.39
CA GLY A 305 -11.30 -5.53 -4.85
C GLY A 305 -11.39 -6.98 -5.36
N LEU A 306 -10.87 -7.94 -4.59
CA LEU A 306 -10.92 -9.36 -4.96
C LEU A 306 -12.34 -9.93 -4.88
N VAL A 307 -13.12 -9.55 -3.86
CA VAL A 307 -14.52 -10.00 -3.68
C VAL A 307 -15.53 -9.19 -4.48
N SER A 308 -15.13 -8.06 -5.06
CA SER A 308 -16.00 -7.25 -5.93
C SER A 308 -16.54 -8.08 -7.09
N THR A 309 -17.86 -8.00 -7.33
CA THR A 309 -18.52 -8.67 -8.46
C THR A 309 -18.28 -7.98 -9.80
N SER A 310 -17.64 -6.80 -9.79
CA SER A 310 -17.31 -6.03 -10.98
C SER A 310 -15.86 -5.54 -10.92
N SER A 311 -15.12 -5.77 -11.99
CA SER A 311 -13.79 -5.18 -12.24
C SER A 311 -13.89 -3.86 -13.01
N VAL A 312 -15.11 -3.36 -13.26
CA VAL A 312 -15.32 -2.08 -13.96
C VAL A 312 -15.02 -0.94 -13.01
N VAL A 313 -14.00 -0.18 -13.38
CA VAL A 313 -13.54 0.99 -12.63
C VAL A 313 -14.53 2.13 -12.80
N GLN A 314 -15.08 2.62 -11.69
CA GLN A 314 -16.02 3.76 -11.67
C GLN A 314 -15.27 5.09 -11.73
N SER A 315 -15.93 6.15 -12.22
CA SER A 315 -15.40 7.52 -12.14
C SER A 315 -15.30 7.96 -10.68
N PHE A 316 -14.34 8.84 -10.39
CA PHE A 316 -14.28 9.53 -9.10
C PHE A 316 -15.25 10.71 -9.00
N THR A 317 -15.84 11.12 -10.13
CA THR A 317 -16.71 12.29 -10.23
C THR A 317 -18.17 11.97 -10.04
#